data_AF-A0A1F8SCJ1-F1
#
_entry.id   AF-A0A1F8SCJ1-F1
#
_cell.length_a   1.000
_cell.length_b   1.000
_cell.length_c   1.000
_cell.angle_alpha   90.00
_cell.angle_beta   90.00
_cell.angle_gamma   90.00
#
_symmetry.space_group_name_H-M   'P 1'
#
loop_
_entity.id
_entity.type
_entity.pdbx_description
1 polymer ?
#
loop_
_entity_poly.entity_id
_entity_poly.type
_entity_poly.pdbx_seq_one_letter_code
_entity_poly.pdbx_strand_id
1 'polypeptide(L)'
;MRGWPELGPVVRDHPVTRLAEPGHEAWLAGASLETKIVAYADKRAGQRLEPMRGRFASWRRRYPPGSGVRVKRTGGTAWDEATMDLVEARAAALEREVCEAAGVPPDGVRRLRWSRRALREATR
;
A
#
# COMPACT_ATOMS: atom_id res chain seq x y z
N MET A 1 10.65 -12.51 -13.96
CA MET A 1 10.57 -11.99 -12.57
C MET A 1 11.09 -13.08 -11.64
N ARG A 2 12.20 -12.87 -10.94
CA ARG A 2 12.68 -13.84 -9.92
C ARG A 2 11.91 -13.58 -8.63
N GLY A 3 10.72 -14.17 -8.50
CA GLY A 3 9.90 -14.04 -7.31
C GLY A 3 10.41 -14.96 -6.19
N TRP A 4 10.41 -14.47 -4.97
CA TRP A 4 10.68 -15.24 -3.75
C TRP A 4 9.38 -15.94 -3.32
N PRO A 5 9.22 -17.27 -3.54
CA PRO A 5 7.96 -17.97 -3.32
C PRO A 5 7.49 -17.92 -1.86
N GLU A 6 8.43 -17.86 -0.92
CA GLU A 6 8.21 -17.74 0.51
C GLU A 6 7.56 -16.40 0.89
N LEU A 7 7.77 -15.35 0.08
CA LEU A 7 7.09 -14.07 0.23
C LEU A 7 5.72 -14.06 -0.46
N GLY A 8 5.42 -15.08 -1.26
CA GLY A 8 4.20 -15.20 -2.05
C GLY A 8 2.90 -15.06 -1.24
N PRO A 9 2.75 -15.72 -0.08
CA PRO A 9 1.57 -15.54 0.78
C PRO A 9 1.44 -14.11 1.30
N VAL A 10 2.54 -13.54 1.80
CA VAL A 10 2.58 -12.18 2.37
C VAL A 10 2.27 -11.10 1.33
N VAL A 11 2.74 -11.30 0.09
CA VAL A 11 2.44 -10.41 -1.05
C VAL A 11 1.01 -10.62 -1.58
N ARG A 12 0.43 -11.81 -1.44
CA ARG A 12 -0.93 -12.12 -1.90
C ARG A 12 -2.01 -11.48 -1.02
N ASP A 13 -1.73 -11.29 0.26
CA ASP A 13 -2.69 -10.70 1.21
C ASP A 13 -2.80 -9.18 1.11
N HIS A 14 -2.13 -8.59 0.12
CA HIS A 14 -1.85 -7.17 0.01
C HIS A 14 -2.57 -6.36 -1.11
N PRO A 15 -3.55 -6.84 -1.92
CA PRO A 15 -4.23 -5.93 -2.84
C PRO A 15 -4.96 -4.83 -2.05
N VAL A 16 -4.98 -3.59 -2.56
CA VAL A 16 -5.66 -2.46 -1.88
C VAL A 16 -7.16 -2.75 -1.69
N THR A 17 -7.69 -3.73 -2.42
CA THR A 17 -9.02 -4.31 -2.26
C THR A 17 -9.18 -5.06 -0.94
N ARG A 18 -8.13 -5.65 -0.36
CA ARG A 18 -8.13 -6.27 0.98
C ARG A 18 -8.31 -5.25 2.11
N LEU A 19 -7.87 -4.02 1.92
CA LEU A 19 -8.18 -2.95 2.86
C LEU A 19 -9.69 -2.66 2.90
N ALA A 20 -10.42 -2.98 1.83
CA ALA A 20 -11.88 -2.90 1.78
C ALA A 20 -12.56 -4.21 2.24
N GLU A 21 -11.82 -5.31 2.40
CA GLU A 21 -12.38 -6.60 2.83
C GLU A 21 -12.69 -6.60 4.34
N PRO A 22 -13.74 -7.32 4.76
CA PRO A 22 -13.94 -7.66 6.17
C PRO A 22 -12.73 -8.41 6.75
N GLY A 23 -12.42 -8.20 8.03
CA GLY A 23 -11.35 -8.92 8.72
C GLY A 23 -9.95 -8.30 8.62
N HIS A 24 -9.78 -7.17 7.93
CA HIS A 24 -8.50 -6.46 7.89
C HIS A 24 -7.98 -6.08 9.28
N GLU A 25 -8.85 -5.65 10.19
CA GLU A 25 -8.47 -5.30 11.56
C GLU A 25 -7.95 -6.51 12.35
N ALA A 26 -8.60 -7.66 12.21
CA ALA A 26 -8.13 -8.91 12.81
C ALA A 26 -6.78 -9.35 12.23
N TRP A 27 -6.60 -9.19 10.91
CA TRP A 27 -5.31 -9.41 10.27
C TRP A 27 -4.23 -8.45 10.79
N LEU A 28 -4.54 -7.15 10.90
CA LEU A 28 -3.59 -6.15 11.39
C LEU A 28 -3.17 -6.45 12.82
N ALA A 29 -4.10 -6.89 13.68
CA ALA A 29 -3.80 -7.28 15.05
C ALA A 29 -2.95 -8.57 15.13
N GLY A 30 -3.21 -9.56 14.27
CA GLY A 30 -2.56 -10.89 14.33
C GLY A 30 -1.30 -11.05 13.47
N ALA A 31 -1.07 -10.16 12.50
CA ALA A 31 0.07 -10.27 11.59
C ALA A 31 1.40 -9.95 12.28
N SER A 32 2.45 -10.69 11.89
CA SER A 32 3.81 -10.38 12.35
C SER A 32 4.28 -9.03 11.81
N LEU A 33 5.30 -8.44 12.45
CA LEU A 33 5.89 -7.19 11.98
C LEU A 33 6.47 -7.32 10.58
N GLU A 34 7.14 -8.44 10.27
CA GLU A 34 7.69 -8.74 8.94
C GLU A 34 6.60 -8.76 7.87
N THR A 35 5.46 -9.36 8.19
CA THR A 35 4.29 -9.41 7.31
C THR A 35 3.77 -7.99 7.03
N LYS A 36 3.66 -7.15 8.07
CA LYS A 36 3.27 -5.74 7.94
C LYS A 36 4.28 -4.93 7.12
N ILE A 37 5.58 -5.14 7.33
CA ILE A 37 6.66 -4.49 6.59
C ILE A 37 6.59 -4.86 5.10
N VAL A 38 6.48 -6.14 4.77
CA VAL A 38 6.43 -6.60 3.36
C VAL A 38 5.18 -6.07 2.67
N ALA A 39 4.02 -6.12 3.33
CA ALA A 39 2.79 -5.50 2.85
C ALA A 39 3.04 -4.01 2.55
N TYR A 40 3.47 -3.24 3.54
CA TYR A 40 3.77 -1.81 3.36
C TYR A 40 4.77 -1.54 2.21
N ALA A 41 5.86 -2.32 2.13
CA ALA A 41 6.94 -2.13 1.16
C ALA A 41 6.54 -2.44 -0.29
N ASP A 42 5.73 -3.46 -0.55
CA ASP A 42 5.29 -3.84 -1.90
C ASP A 42 4.55 -2.68 -2.61
N LYS A 43 3.67 -1.97 -1.90
CA LYS A 43 2.96 -0.79 -2.43
C LYS A 43 3.89 0.35 -2.79
N ARG A 44 5.03 0.42 -2.10
CA ARG A 44 6.01 1.51 -2.13
C ARG A 44 7.09 1.25 -3.19
N ALA A 45 7.38 -0.01 -3.51
CA ALA A 45 8.36 -0.40 -4.52
C ALA A 45 7.98 0.07 -5.94
N GLY A 46 6.72 -0.16 -6.34
CA GLY A 46 6.23 0.10 -7.70
C GLY A 46 5.70 1.52 -7.97
N GLN A 47 5.65 2.41 -6.97
CA GLN A 47 5.04 3.74 -7.12
C GLN A 47 5.91 4.86 -6.53
N ARG A 48 5.54 6.12 -6.76
CA ARG A 48 6.18 7.27 -6.10
C ARG A 48 6.11 7.06 -4.58
N LEU A 49 7.23 7.30 -3.88
CA LEU A 49 7.18 7.31 -2.41
C LEU A 49 6.57 8.63 -1.96
N GLU A 50 5.33 8.56 -1.49
CA GLU A 50 4.58 9.63 -0.84
C GLU A 50 3.86 9.07 0.40
N PRO A 51 3.68 9.82 1.50
CA PRO A 51 2.91 9.35 2.66
C PRO A 51 1.52 8.84 2.24
N MET A 52 0.90 7.90 2.99
CA MET A 52 -0.39 7.33 2.57
C MET A 52 -1.46 8.40 2.35
N ARG A 53 -1.55 9.41 3.23
CA ARG A 53 -2.42 10.58 3.04
C ARG A 53 -2.26 11.24 1.66
N GLY A 54 -1.03 11.41 1.20
CA GLY A 54 -0.72 12.04 -0.09
C GLY A 54 -1.16 11.17 -1.26
N ARG A 55 -0.97 9.86 -1.11
CA ARG A 55 -1.39 8.86 -2.09
C ARG A 55 -2.92 8.80 -2.23
N PHE A 56 -3.64 8.81 -1.12
CA PHE A 56 -5.11 8.81 -1.13
C PHE A 56 -5.66 10.12 -1.68
N ALA A 57 -5.10 11.27 -1.33
CA ALA A 57 -5.47 12.55 -1.95
C ALA A 57 -5.25 12.54 -3.48
N SER A 58 -4.13 11.97 -3.94
CA SER A 58 -3.85 11.76 -5.37
C SER A 58 -4.81 10.78 -6.04
N TRP A 59 -5.25 9.75 -5.31
CA TRP A 59 -6.23 8.78 -5.79
C TRP A 59 -7.63 9.40 -5.90
N ARG A 60 -8.14 10.06 -4.85
CA ARG A 60 -9.44 10.75 -4.86
C ARG A 60 -9.55 11.75 -6.00
N ARG A 61 -8.49 12.50 -6.31
CA ARG A 61 -8.46 13.41 -7.47
C ARG A 61 -8.58 12.69 -8.82
N ARG A 62 -7.96 11.51 -8.97
CA ARG A 62 -7.97 10.74 -10.22
C ARG A 62 -9.23 9.89 -10.39
N TYR A 63 -9.80 9.45 -9.28
CA TYR A 63 -10.97 8.59 -9.20
C TYR A 63 -11.90 9.15 -8.10
N PRO A 64 -12.65 10.23 -8.40
CA PRO A 64 -13.56 10.81 -7.42
C PRO A 64 -14.57 9.76 -6.93
N PRO A 65 -14.84 9.68 -5.62
CA PRO A 65 -15.74 8.66 -5.10
C PRO A 65 -17.14 8.73 -5.73
N GLY A 66 -17.73 7.57 -6.02
CA GLY A 66 -19.06 7.48 -6.64
C GLY A 66 -19.16 7.95 -8.11
N SER A 67 -18.06 8.39 -8.72
CA SER A 67 -18.06 8.91 -10.10
C SER A 67 -18.30 7.88 -11.21
N GLY A 68 -18.30 6.58 -10.89
CA GLY A 68 -18.38 5.51 -11.87
C GLY A 68 -17.16 5.38 -12.79
N VAL A 69 -16.10 6.19 -12.59
CA VAL A 69 -14.88 6.12 -13.38
C VAL A 69 -14.23 4.75 -13.22
N ARG A 70 -13.89 4.11 -14.34
CA ARG A 70 -13.26 2.79 -14.35
C ARG A 70 -11.77 2.88 -13.98
N VAL A 71 -11.36 2.08 -13.00
CA VAL A 71 -9.98 1.94 -12.58
C VAL A 71 -9.28 0.92 -13.49
N LYS A 72 -8.60 1.41 -14.53
CA LYS A 72 -7.98 0.60 -15.59
C LYS A 72 -7.10 -0.57 -15.09
N ARG A 73 -6.45 -0.43 -13.94
CA ARG A 73 -5.53 -1.45 -13.39
C ARG A 73 -6.22 -2.58 -12.62
N THR A 74 -7.39 -2.33 -12.06
CA THR A 74 -8.13 -3.29 -11.23
C THR A 74 -9.41 -3.78 -11.90
N GLY A 75 -9.79 -3.21 -13.04
CA GLY A 75 -11.02 -3.56 -13.78
C GLY A 75 -12.32 -3.07 -13.12
N GLY A 76 -12.27 -2.62 -11.87
CA GLY A 76 -13.40 -2.11 -11.10
C GLY A 76 -13.72 -0.63 -11.35
N THR A 77 -14.74 -0.13 -10.68
CA THR A 77 -15.13 1.28 -10.63
C THR A 77 -14.47 1.99 -9.44
N ALA A 78 -14.48 3.33 -9.46
CA ALA A 78 -14.13 4.13 -8.29
C ALA A 78 -14.97 3.69 -7.08
N TRP A 79 -14.34 3.65 -5.91
CA TRP A 79 -15.01 3.37 -4.64
C TRP A 79 -16.01 4.47 -4.27
N ASP A 80 -16.97 4.17 -3.40
CA ASP A 80 -17.76 5.20 -2.74
C ASP A 80 -16.95 5.90 -1.63
N GLU A 81 -17.51 6.97 -1.06
CA GLU A 81 -16.81 7.77 -0.05
C GLU A 81 -16.52 6.95 1.21
N ALA A 82 -17.49 6.15 1.67
CA ALA A 82 -17.36 5.32 2.87
C ALA A 82 -16.23 4.28 2.74
N THR A 83 -16.15 3.61 1.60
CA THR A 83 -15.07 2.66 1.30
C THR A 83 -13.73 3.39 1.19
N MET A 84 -13.71 4.59 0.60
CA MET A 84 -12.48 5.39 0.50
C MET A 84 -11.93 5.75 1.89
N ASP A 85 -12.78 6.28 2.76
CA ASP A 85 -12.41 6.68 4.12
C ASP A 85 -11.94 5.47 4.95
N LEU A 86 -12.65 4.34 4.85
CA LEU A 86 -12.28 3.10 5.53
C LEU A 86 -10.90 2.59 5.08
N VAL A 87 -10.68 2.54 3.76
CA VAL A 87 -9.42 2.04 3.18
C VAL A 87 -8.27 2.99 3.51
N GLU A 88 -8.51 4.30 3.55
CA GLU A 88 -7.52 5.29 3.98
C GLU A 88 -7.13 5.13 5.45
N ALA A 89 -8.12 4.98 6.35
CA ALA A 89 -7.88 4.79 7.77
C ALA A 89 -7.04 3.53 8.04
N ARG A 90 -7.37 2.43 7.35
CA ARG A 90 -6.65 1.15 7.46
C ARG A 90 -5.21 1.26 6.92
N ALA A 91 -5.03 1.90 5.77
CA ALA A 91 -3.70 2.15 5.22
C ALA A 91 -2.83 3.02 6.15
N ALA A 92 -3.44 4.04 6.78
CA ALA A 92 -2.76 4.91 7.73
C ALA A 92 -2.36 4.16 9.02
N ALA A 93 -3.19 3.24 9.50
CA ALA A 93 -2.87 2.39 10.65
C ALA A 93 -1.65 1.49 10.37
N LEU A 94 -1.66 0.79 9.24
CA LEU A 94 -0.52 -0.03 8.81
C LEU A 94 0.76 0.81 8.63
N GLU A 95 0.66 1.98 7.98
CA GLU A 95 1.80 2.88 7.80
C GLU A 95 2.38 3.32 9.16
N ARG A 96 1.52 3.68 10.12
CA ARG A 96 1.96 4.09 11.46
C ARG A 96 2.70 2.96 12.18
N GLU A 97 2.15 1.76 12.24
CA GLU A 97 2.79 0.64 12.94
C GLU A 97 4.16 0.27 12.36
N VAL A 98 4.28 0.24 11.02
CA VAL A 98 5.55 -0.07 10.35
C VAL A 98 6.57 1.06 10.56
N CYS A 99 6.12 2.32 10.49
CA CYS A 99 6.98 3.49 10.69
C CYS A 99 7.49 3.59 12.13
N GLU A 100 6.60 3.34 13.11
CA GLU A 100 6.94 3.32 14.53
C GLU A 100 7.99 2.25 14.84
N ALA A 101 7.78 1.01 14.36
CA ALA A 101 8.75 -0.07 14.53
C ALA A 101 10.13 0.25 13.91
N ALA A 102 10.15 1.08 12.86
CA ALA A 102 11.39 1.53 12.20
C ALA A 102 12.01 2.79 12.82
N GLY A 103 11.34 3.44 13.78
CA GLY A 103 11.78 4.72 14.36
C GLY A 103 11.81 5.88 13.34
N VAL A 104 10.99 5.81 12.29
CA VAL A 104 10.95 6.81 11.20
C VAL A 104 9.52 7.33 11.06
N PRO A 105 9.28 8.65 11.03
CA PRO A 105 7.94 9.16 10.80
C PRO A 105 7.50 8.90 9.33
N PRO A 106 6.19 8.76 9.04
CA PRO A 106 5.70 8.43 7.69
C PRO A 106 6.18 9.35 6.56
N ASP A 107 6.35 10.64 6.86
CA ASP A 107 6.89 11.65 5.94
C ASP A 107 8.42 11.62 5.80
N GLY A 108 9.12 10.95 6.72
CA GLY A 108 10.55 10.65 6.65
C GLY A 108 10.89 9.48 5.72
N VAL A 109 9.89 8.67 5.32
CA VAL A 109 10.11 7.51 4.43
C VAL A 109 10.52 7.98 3.03
N ARG A 110 11.78 7.69 2.68
CA ARG A 110 12.41 8.14 1.42
C ARG A 110 13.17 7.02 0.73
N ARG A 111 13.31 7.13 -0.59
CA ARG A 111 14.13 6.19 -1.37
C ARG A 111 15.57 6.44 -1.00
N LEU A 112 16.28 5.39 -0.59
CA LEU A 112 17.72 5.48 -0.42
C LEU A 112 18.37 5.72 -1.78
N ARG A 113 19.52 6.41 -1.78
CA ARG A 113 20.23 6.79 -3.01
C ARG A 113 20.51 5.59 -3.90
N TRP A 114 20.88 4.45 -3.30
CA TRP A 114 21.19 3.21 -4.00
C TRP A 114 19.95 2.54 -4.62
N SER A 115 18.75 2.72 -4.04
CA SER A 115 17.53 2.02 -4.50
C SER A 115 17.15 2.38 -5.93
N ARG A 116 17.45 3.62 -6.37
CA ARG A 116 17.21 4.04 -7.77
C ARG A 116 18.07 3.25 -8.76
N ARG A 117 19.30 2.92 -8.39
CA ARG A 117 20.20 2.11 -9.22
C ARG A 117 19.69 0.67 -9.29
N ALA A 118 19.41 0.06 -8.14
CA ALA A 118 18.90 -1.31 -8.05
C ALA A 118 17.60 -1.51 -8.84
N LEU A 119 16.67 -0.54 -8.80
CA LEU A 119 15.41 -0.63 -9.56
C LEU A 119 15.60 -0.53 -11.08
N ARG A 120 16.58 0.25 -11.56
CA ARG A 120 16.92 0.30 -12.99
C ARG A 120 17.56 -1.00 -13.46
N GLU A 121 18.38 -1.62 -12.61
CA GLU A 121 19.01 -2.91 -12.92
C GLU A 121 17.97 -4.03 -12.96
N ALA A 122 16.98 -4.03 -12.06
CA ALA A 122 15.91 -5.03 -12.01
C ALA A 122 14.88 -4.94 -13.16
N THR A 123 14.89 -3.86 -13.94
CA THR A 123 13.99 -3.65 -15.09
C THR A 123 14.67 -3.86 -16.45
N ARG A 124 15.96 -4.22 -16.45
CA ARG A 124 16.69 -4.73 -17.61
C ARG A 124 16.54 -6.24 -17.72
#